data_AF-A0A3B8Q064-F1
#
_entry.id   AF-A0A3B8Q064-F1
#
_cell.length_a   1.000
_cell.length_b   1.000
_cell.length_c   1.000
_cell.angle_alpha   90.00
_cell.angle_beta   90.00
_cell.angle_gamma   90.00
#
_symmetry.space_group_name_H-M   'P 1'
#
loop_
_entity.id
_entity.type
_entity.pdbx_description
1 polymer ?
#
loop_
_entity_poly.entity_id
_entity_poly.type
_entity_poly.pdbx_seq_one_letter_code
_entity_poly.pdbx_strand_id
1 'polypeptide(L)'
;MIGLGVVRPGKLALITRSSHLQLGVSAQQFHGKGIWGTYPDAVIPGVHIVEGGQTSTGSIVNWLKNLLREDNSYDRLNAEATKLPPGAEGLVVLDHHLD
;
A
#
# COMPACT_ATOMS: atom_id res chain seq x y z
N MET A 1 -3.51 -3.73 -12.26
CA MET A 1 -4.95 -4.00 -12.12
C MET A 1 -5.40 -5.19 -12.98
N ILE A 2 -5.45 -5.06 -14.32
CA ILE A 2 -5.93 -6.14 -15.22
C ILE A 2 -5.15 -7.45 -15.04
N GLY A 3 -3.81 -7.38 -15.01
CA GLY A 3 -2.98 -8.57 -14.77
C GLY A 3 -3.16 -9.23 -13.40
N LEU A 4 -3.82 -8.56 -12.45
CA LEU A 4 -4.19 -9.10 -11.13
C LEU A 4 -5.65 -9.59 -11.09
N GLY A 5 -6.37 -9.58 -12.21
CA GLY A 5 -7.79 -9.97 -12.28
C GLY A 5 -8.75 -8.97 -11.61
N VAL A 6 -8.28 -7.78 -11.24
CA VAL A 6 -9.08 -6.73 -10.60
C VAL A 6 -9.84 -5.97 -11.68
N VAL A 7 -10.90 -6.56 -12.22
CA VAL A 7 -11.63 -6.02 -13.39
C VAL A 7 -13.13 -5.88 -13.19
N ARG A 8 -13.60 -6.09 -11.96
CA ARG A 8 -15.02 -6.01 -11.59
C ARG A 8 -15.21 -5.11 -10.37
N PRO A 9 -16.34 -4.41 -10.25
CA PRO A 9 -16.65 -3.60 -9.07
C PRO A 9 -16.45 -4.34 -7.74
N GLY A 10 -15.97 -3.62 -6.72
CA GLY A 10 -15.70 -4.18 -5.39
C GLY A 10 -14.36 -4.93 -5.27
N LYS A 11 -13.51 -4.86 -6.29
CA LYS A 11 -12.15 -5.41 -6.26
C LYS A 11 -11.12 -4.29 -6.12
N LEU A 12 -10.04 -4.58 -5.41
CA LEU A 12 -8.92 -3.68 -5.15
C LEU A 12 -7.61 -4.37 -5.58
N ALA A 13 -6.80 -3.67 -6.37
CA ALA A 13 -5.42 -4.00 -6.62
C ALA A 13 -4.54 -3.18 -5.69
N LEU A 14 -3.72 -3.87 -4.89
CA LEU A 14 -2.66 -3.25 -4.09
C LEU A 14 -1.32 -3.53 -4.78
N ILE A 15 -0.63 -2.47 -5.19
CA ILE A 15 0.69 -2.56 -5.82
C ILE A 15 1.71 -2.09 -4.80
N THR A 16 2.67 -2.96 -4.47
CA THR A 16 3.63 -2.77 -3.37
C THR A 16 5.03 -2.48 -3.90
N ARG A 17 5.62 -1.34 -3.53
CA ARG A 17 7.03 -1.01 -3.81
C ARG A 17 7.57 -0.06 -2.73
N SER A 18 8.26 1.01 -3.12
CA SER A 18 8.63 2.11 -2.21
C SER A 18 7.38 2.79 -1.64
N SER A 19 6.35 2.96 -2.46
CA SER A 19 4.99 3.38 -2.10
C SER A 19 3.96 2.27 -2.36
N HIS A 20 2.74 2.44 -1.85
CA HIS A 20 1.57 1.66 -2.27
C HIS A 20 0.74 2.47 -3.24
N LEU A 21 0.29 1.80 -4.29
CA LEU A 21 -0.80 2.27 -5.13
C LEU A 21 -2.01 1.37 -4.91
N GLN A 22 -3.12 1.96 -4.49
CA GLN A 22 -4.42 1.30 -4.38
C GLN A 22 -5.28 1.66 -5.57
N LEU A 23 -5.62 0.68 -6.40
CA LEU A 23 -6.51 0.85 -7.54
C LEU A 23 -7.76 0.01 -7.38
N GLY A 24 -8.90 0.66 -7.17
CA GLY A 24 -10.19 0.00 -7.02
C GLY A 24 -11.05 0.11 -8.27
N VAL A 25 -11.99 -0.81 -8.42
CA VAL A 25 -13.06 -0.72 -9.42
C VAL A 25 -14.38 -0.48 -8.69
N SER A 26 -15.12 0.51 -9.13
CA SER A 26 -16.41 0.92 -8.57
C SER A 26 -17.50 0.89 -9.64
N ALA A 27 -18.72 0.52 -9.24
CA ALA A 27 -19.91 0.62 -10.08
C ALA A 27 -20.51 2.04 -10.07
N GLN A 28 -20.04 2.91 -9.18
CA GLN A 28 -20.57 4.24 -8.96
C GLN A 28 -19.45 5.28 -8.92
N GLN A 29 -19.78 6.49 -9.38
CA GLN A 29 -18.92 7.66 -9.22
C GLN A 29 -18.93 8.13 -7.76
N PHE A 30 -17.76 8.47 -7.21
CA PHE A 30 -17.67 9.12 -5.92
C PHE A 30 -16.37 9.92 -5.77
N HIS A 31 -16.33 10.77 -4.75
CA HIS A 31 -15.14 11.48 -4.29
C HIS A 31 -15.07 11.40 -2.77
N GLY A 32 -13.86 11.52 -2.21
CA GLY A 32 -13.64 11.42 -0.78
C GLY A 32 -12.28 11.98 -0.37
N LYS A 33 -12.15 12.36 0.90
CA LYS A 33 -10.86 12.76 1.45
C LYS A 33 -9.90 11.57 1.41
N GLY A 34 -8.67 11.79 0.93
CA GLY A 34 -7.62 10.76 0.87
C GLY A 34 -7.62 9.91 -0.40
N ILE A 35 -8.48 10.21 -1.38
CA ILE A 35 -8.49 9.59 -2.70
C ILE A 35 -8.60 10.67 -3.79
N TRP A 36 -8.11 10.40 -4.98
CA TRP A 36 -8.18 11.34 -6.11
C TRP A 36 -9.56 11.42 -6.79
N GLY A 37 -10.52 10.62 -6.30
CA GLY A 37 -11.85 10.46 -6.90
C GLY A 37 -11.90 9.32 -7.90
N THR A 38 -13.08 9.09 -8.48
CA THR A 38 -13.29 8.03 -9.47
C THR A 38 -13.20 8.54 -10.91
N TYR A 39 -12.48 7.82 -11.77
CA TYR A 39 -12.37 8.05 -13.21
C TYR A 39 -13.29 7.10 -13.99
N PRO A 40 -14.37 7.57 -14.64
CA PRO A 40 -15.22 6.72 -15.47
C PRO A 40 -14.47 6.21 -16.70
N ASP A 41 -14.69 4.95 -17.07
CA ASP A 41 -14.23 4.34 -18.33
C ASP A 41 -12.71 4.43 -18.59
N ALA A 42 -11.90 4.73 -17.56
CA ALA A 42 -10.49 5.03 -17.72
C ALA A 42 -9.63 3.84 -18.18
N VAL A 43 -10.03 2.63 -17.76
CA VAL A 43 -9.31 1.38 -18.07
C VAL A 43 -10.28 0.30 -18.58
N ILE A 44 -11.49 0.25 -18.05
CA ILE A 44 -12.52 -0.74 -18.37
C ILE A 44 -13.82 0.01 -18.66
N PRO A 45 -14.47 -0.20 -19.82
CA PRO A 45 -15.76 0.42 -20.11
C PRO A 45 -16.86 -0.03 -19.14
N GLY A 46 -17.75 0.89 -18.78
CA GLY A 46 -18.92 0.67 -17.94
C GLY A 46 -18.66 0.68 -16.43
N VAL A 47 -17.43 1.00 -16.00
CA VAL A 47 -17.07 1.07 -14.57
C VAL A 47 -16.21 2.30 -14.29
N HIS A 48 -16.06 2.61 -13.02
CA HIS A 48 -15.21 3.69 -12.56
C HIS A 48 -13.97 3.14 -11.85
N ILE A 49 -12.81 3.74 -12.12
CA ILE A 49 -11.55 3.42 -11.45
C ILE A 49 -11.33 4.41 -10.32
N VAL A 50 -11.07 3.93 -9.10
CA VAL A 50 -10.64 4.78 -7.98
C VAL A 50 -9.18 4.57 -7.69
N GLU A 51 -8.48 5.67 -7.40
CA GLU A 51 -7.07 5.65 -7.04
C GLU A 51 -6.87 6.25 -5.65
N GLY A 52 -6.02 5.58 -4.87
CA GLY A 52 -5.46 6.05 -3.60
C GLY A 52 -3.99 5.68 -3.52
N GLY A 53 -3.25 6.40 -2.68
CA GLY A 53 -1.82 6.18 -2.52
C GLY A 53 -1.38 6.27 -1.07
N GLN A 54 -0.38 5.46 -0.73
CA GLN A 54 0.36 5.55 0.53
C GLN A 54 1.81 5.85 0.18
N THR A 55 2.27 7.03 0.58
CA THR A 55 3.51 7.61 0.10
C THR A 55 4.75 6.82 0.49
N SER A 56 4.77 6.24 1.69
CA SER A 56 5.94 5.54 2.23
C SER A 56 5.59 4.17 2.79
N THR A 57 6.20 3.14 2.20
CA THR A 57 5.84 1.75 2.46
C THR A 57 7.12 0.90 2.49
N GLY A 58 7.63 0.44 1.35
CA GLY A 58 8.96 -0.15 1.28
C GLY A 58 10.07 0.86 1.60
N SER A 59 9.87 2.16 1.38
CA SER A 59 10.84 3.21 1.74
C SER A 59 11.07 3.29 3.24
N ILE A 60 10.03 3.37 4.07
CA ILE A 60 10.19 3.40 5.53
C ILE A 60 10.82 2.11 6.07
N VAL A 61 10.51 0.95 5.47
CA VAL A 61 11.15 -0.33 5.83
C VAL A 61 12.64 -0.32 5.45
N ASN A 62 12.99 0.19 4.27
CA ASN A 62 14.38 0.33 3.84
C ASN A 62 15.16 1.34 4.72
N TRP A 63 14.55 2.48 5.04
CA TRP A 63 15.09 3.47 5.96
C TRP A 63 15.39 2.86 7.32
N LEU A 64 14.42 2.15 7.92
CA LEU A 64 14.61 1.49 9.21
C LEU A 64 15.75 0.47 9.19
N LYS A 65 15.79 -0.38 8.15
CA LYS A 65 16.89 -1.34 7.98
C LYS A 65 18.26 -0.65 7.96
N ASN A 66 18.38 0.47 7.24
CA ASN A 66 19.63 1.23 7.12
C ASN A 66 19.96 2.04 8.38
N LEU A 67 18.95 2.48 9.14
CA LEU A 67 19.11 3.22 10.40
C LEU A 67 19.79 2.38 11.48
N LEU A 68 19.50 1.08 11.53
CA LEU A 68 20.00 0.17 12.56
C LEU A 68 21.51 -0.13 12.46
N ARG A 69 22.22 0.42 11.46
CA ARG A 69 23.70 0.47 11.27
C ARG A 69 24.50 -0.86 11.37
N GLU A 70 23.86 -1.98 11.68
CA GLU A 70 24.40 -3.33 11.52
C GLU A 70 24.16 -3.85 10.09
N ASP A 71 24.83 -4.96 9.72
CA ASP A 71 24.55 -5.74 8.50
C ASP A 71 23.17 -6.43 8.59
N ASN A 72 22.12 -5.61 8.62
CA ASN A 72 20.74 -6.05 8.70
C ASN A 72 20.21 -6.35 7.31
N SER A 73 19.94 -7.62 7.04
CA SER A 73 19.18 -8.05 5.87
C SER A 73 17.67 -8.00 6.16
N TYR A 74 16.86 -7.90 5.10
CA TYR A 74 15.41 -8.02 5.25
C TYR A 74 15.01 -9.38 5.85
N ASP A 75 15.70 -10.46 5.47
CA ASP A 75 15.41 -11.81 5.96
C ASP A 75 15.63 -11.93 7.47
N ARG A 76 16.72 -11.37 8.00
CA ARG A 76 16.99 -11.34 9.45
C ARG A 76 15.92 -10.54 10.18
N LEU A 77 15.63 -9.32 9.72
CA LEU A 77 14.63 -8.46 10.37
C LEU A 77 13.23 -9.08 10.33
N ASN A 78 12.86 -9.74 9.23
CA ASN A 78 11.61 -10.48 9.12
C ASN A 78 11.56 -11.66 10.11
N ALA A 79 12.65 -12.43 10.24
CA ALA A 79 12.71 -13.56 11.17
C ALA A 79 12.63 -13.14 12.65
N GLU A 80 13.14 -11.96 13.01
CA GLU A 80 12.94 -11.40 14.35
C GLU A 80 11.51 -10.88 14.54
N ALA A 81 10.95 -10.21 13.53
CA ALA A 81 9.60 -9.65 13.59
C ALA A 81 8.52 -10.74 13.75
N THR A 82 8.70 -11.95 13.19
CA THR A 82 7.74 -13.05 13.34
C THR A 82 7.64 -13.60 14.77
N LYS A 83 8.63 -13.33 15.63
CA LYS A 83 8.61 -13.72 17.05
C LYS A 83 7.76 -12.77 17.90
N LEU A 84 7.44 -11.59 17.37
CA LEU A 84 6.65 -10.59 18.08
C LEU A 84 5.14 -10.85 17.89
N PRO A 85 4.30 -10.63 18.92
CA PRO A 85 2.86 -10.70 18.77
C PRO A 85 2.33 -9.53 17.91
N PRO A 86 1.14 -9.66 17.29
CA PRO A 86 0.43 -8.51 16.73
C PRO A 86 0.36 -7.37 17.73
N GLY A 87 0.73 -6.16 17.30
CA GLY A 87 0.85 -4.99 18.16
C GLY A 87 2.22 -4.75 18.77
N ALA A 88 3.20 -5.64 18.54
CA ALA A 88 4.62 -5.45 18.91
C ALA A 88 4.80 -4.89 20.35
N GLU A 89 4.16 -5.54 21.32
CA GLU A 89 4.21 -5.16 22.75
C GLU A 89 3.74 -3.73 23.06
N GLY A 90 2.89 -3.16 22.21
CA GLY A 90 2.33 -1.82 22.37
C GLY A 90 3.06 -0.73 21.58
N LEU A 91 4.03 -1.08 20.73
CA LEU A 91 4.69 -0.12 19.85
C LEU A 91 3.71 0.44 18.82
N VAL A 92 3.71 1.77 18.65
CA VAL A 92 2.93 2.49 17.64
C VAL A 92 3.88 3.28 16.75
N VAL A 93 3.73 3.12 15.44
CA VAL A 93 4.52 3.83 14.43
C VAL A 93 3.57 4.54 13.48
N LEU A 94 3.91 5.79 13.15
CA LEU A 94 3.25 6.53 12.07
C LEU A 94 4.11 6.41 10.81
N ASP A 95 3.51 5.99 9.70
CA ASP A 95 4.18 5.60 8.46
C ASP A 95 4.40 6.77 7.47
N HIS A 96 4.36 8.02 7.95
CA HIS A 96 4.49 9.22 7.12
C HIS A 96 5.95 9.64 6.84
N HIS A 97 6.91 8.73 7.05
CA HIS A 97 8.33 8.99 6.78
C HIS A 97 8.57 9.18 5.29
N LEU A 98 9.05 10.34 4.86
CA LEU A 98 9.49 10.60 3.49
C LEU A 98 11.01 10.82 3.52
N ASP A 99 11.75 9.94 2.84
CA ASP A 99 13.16 10.15 2.51
C ASP A 99 13.32 11.19 1.39
#